data_AF-A0A077KDU4-F1
#
_entry.id   AF-A0A077KDU4-F1
#
_cell.length_a   1.000
_cell.length_b   1.000
_cell.length_c   1.000
_cell.angle_alpha   90.00
_cell.angle_beta   90.00
_cell.angle_gamma   90.00
#
_symmetry.space_group_name_H-M   'P 1'
#
loop_
_entity.id
_entity.type
_entity.pdbx_description
1 polymer ?
#
loop_
_entity_poly.entity_id
_entity_poly.type
_entity_poly.pdbx_seq_one_letter_code
_entity_poly.pdbx_strand_id
1 'polypeptide(L)'
;MSVFKGKAQDSVYSNSSIIGKLHEETVRTACENCYYQEDITLFSKKIKIKIPVIIENGIFQAGRILETTRKGNNKILKFNSVSDGSSNWLYLQNKGGRIHIIRKLSYSHAVYAKEIKKNDFDYLPATEVCTRNASGITKEEISFNGLFMFVPTDCYKCPITTDINDCIKNGKIKYNW
;
A
#
# COMPACT_ATOMS: atom_id res chain seq x y z
N MET A 1 -35.59 20.15 -6.31
CA MET A 1 -35.52 18.87 -5.57
C MET A 1 -34.42 18.03 -6.19
N SER A 2 -33.26 17.94 -5.54
CA SER A 2 -32.14 17.10 -5.99
C SER A 2 -32.02 15.93 -5.02
N VAL A 3 -32.38 14.74 -5.48
CA VAL A 3 -32.32 13.49 -4.71
C VAL A 3 -30.92 12.90 -4.90
N PHE A 4 -29.92 13.50 -4.26
CA PHE A 4 -28.70 12.76 -3.93
C PHE A 4 -29.01 11.96 -2.67
N LYS A 5 -29.44 10.70 -2.85
CA LYS A 5 -29.34 9.69 -1.79
C LYS A 5 -27.84 9.48 -1.53
N GLY A 6 -27.27 10.33 -0.67
CA GLY A 6 -25.87 10.26 -0.29
C GLY A 6 -25.58 8.88 0.25
N LYS A 7 -24.59 8.19 -0.32
CA LYS A 7 -23.94 7.09 0.39
C LYS A 7 -23.54 7.64 1.76
N ALA A 8 -23.76 6.87 2.82
CA ALA A 8 -23.23 7.22 4.13
C ALA A 8 -21.72 7.47 3.97
N GLN A 9 -21.25 8.67 4.29
CA GLN A 9 -19.82 9.00 4.24
C GLN A 9 -19.07 8.14 5.26
N ASP A 10 -17.94 7.59 4.84
CA ASP A 10 -17.14 6.71 5.69
C ASP A 10 -16.53 7.49 6.87
N SER A 11 -16.65 6.91 8.06
CA SER A 11 -16.09 7.53 9.28
C SER A 11 -14.57 7.42 9.29
N VAL A 12 -13.93 8.50 9.74
CA VAL A 12 -12.48 8.55 9.97
C VAL A 12 -12.23 8.32 11.46
N TYR A 13 -11.28 7.44 11.75
CA TYR A 13 -10.91 7.01 13.08
C TYR A 13 -9.48 7.43 13.41
N SER A 14 -9.25 7.80 14.67
CA SER A 14 -7.92 7.87 15.29
C SER A 14 -7.98 7.14 16.63
N ASN A 15 -7.09 6.17 16.84
CA ASN A 15 -7.09 5.32 18.04
C ASN A 15 -8.48 4.74 18.37
N SER A 16 -9.20 4.27 17.34
CA SER A 16 -10.56 3.71 17.41
C SER A 16 -11.69 4.69 17.77
N SER A 17 -11.38 5.97 17.96
CA SER A 17 -12.38 7.03 18.15
C SER A 17 -12.69 7.71 16.81
N ILE A 18 -13.96 8.00 16.55
CA ILE A 18 -14.37 8.76 15.35
C ILE A 18 -13.91 10.22 15.50
N ILE A 19 -13.24 10.74 14.50
CA ILE A 19 -12.73 12.13 14.47
C ILE A 19 -13.31 12.98 13.34
N GLY A 20 -14.16 12.40 12.50
CA GLY A 20 -14.80 13.05 11.35
C GLY A 20 -15.22 12.03 10.30
N LYS A 21 -15.48 12.48 9.08
CA LYS A 21 -15.80 11.63 7.93
C LYS A 21 -14.93 11.97 6.73
N LEU A 22 -14.80 11.02 5.80
CA LEU A 22 -14.13 11.28 4.53
C LEU A 22 -14.86 12.39 3.76
N HIS A 23 -14.06 13.23 3.10
CA HIS A 23 -14.49 14.41 2.33
C HIS A 23 -15.18 15.50 3.16
N GLU A 24 -14.99 15.47 4.49
CA GLU A 24 -15.42 16.52 5.41
C GLU A 24 -14.24 17.43 5.75
N GLU A 25 -14.53 18.73 5.93
CA GLU A 25 -13.56 19.70 6.45
C GLU A 25 -13.13 19.33 7.87
N THR A 26 -11.87 19.63 8.19
CA THR A 26 -11.30 19.37 9.50
C THR A 26 -10.32 20.47 9.90
N VAL A 27 -10.34 20.82 11.19
CA VAL A 27 -9.38 21.75 11.79
C VAL A 27 -8.06 21.07 12.18
N ARG A 28 -7.96 19.74 11.99
CA ARG A 28 -6.74 18.99 12.29
C ARG A 28 -5.67 19.24 11.23
N THR A 29 -4.41 19.30 11.68
CA THR A 29 -3.24 19.49 10.82
C THR A 29 -2.43 18.22 10.61
N ALA A 30 -2.73 17.14 11.34
CA ALA A 30 -2.00 15.86 11.25
C ALA A 30 -2.90 14.65 11.46
N CYS A 31 -2.58 13.55 10.78
CA CYS A 31 -3.32 12.29 10.83
C CYS A 31 -2.43 11.04 10.68
N GLU A 32 -1.32 10.98 11.41
CA GLU A 32 -0.30 9.93 11.24
C GLU A 32 -0.85 8.50 11.35
N ASN A 33 -1.81 8.27 12.25
CA ASN A 33 -2.42 6.95 12.48
C ASN A 33 -3.91 6.93 12.16
N CYS A 34 -4.41 7.92 11.43
CA CYS A 34 -5.81 7.96 11.06
C CYS A 34 -6.11 6.94 9.98
N TYR A 35 -7.30 6.38 10.05
CA TYR A 35 -7.78 5.45 9.05
C TYR A 35 -9.28 5.56 8.88
N TYR A 36 -9.77 5.15 7.72
CA TYR A 36 -11.15 4.72 7.56
C TYR A 36 -11.17 3.21 7.34
N GLN A 37 -12.34 2.60 7.49
CA GLN A 37 -12.48 1.16 7.42
C GLN A 37 -13.42 0.77 6.29
N GLU A 38 -13.00 -0.18 5.45
CA GLU A 38 -13.87 -0.83 4.47
C GLU A 38 -13.99 -2.32 4.78
N ASP A 39 -15.15 -2.89 4.45
CA ASP A 39 -15.38 -4.33 4.52
C ASP A 39 -15.20 -4.96 3.14
N ILE A 40 -14.31 -5.95 3.03
CA ILE A 40 -14.11 -6.70 1.78
C ILE A 40 -14.30 -8.20 1.98
N THR A 41 -14.63 -8.90 0.90
CA THR A 41 -14.75 -10.38 0.93
C THR A 41 -13.50 -11.06 0.36
N LEU A 42 -12.77 -11.75 1.24
CA LEU A 42 -11.59 -12.54 0.90
C LEU A 42 -11.86 -14.02 1.21
N PHE A 43 -11.79 -14.86 0.18
CA PHE A 43 -12.01 -16.31 0.31
C PHE A 43 -13.31 -16.66 1.07
N SER A 44 -14.40 -15.97 0.71
CA SER A 44 -15.72 -16.10 1.34
C SER A 44 -15.79 -15.68 2.81
N LYS A 45 -14.79 -14.95 3.31
CA LYS A 45 -14.79 -14.32 4.63
C LYS A 45 -14.82 -12.81 4.49
N LYS A 46 -15.61 -12.15 5.34
CA LYS A 46 -15.65 -10.69 5.46
C LYS A 46 -14.46 -10.25 6.31
N ILE A 47 -13.64 -9.35 5.78
CA ILE A 47 -12.43 -8.83 6.42
C ILE A 47 -12.50 -7.31 6.42
N LYS A 48 -12.22 -6.71 7.57
CA LYS A 48 -12.11 -5.26 7.73
C LYS A 48 -10.72 -4.80 7.29
N ILE A 49 -10.67 -3.80 6.43
CA ILE A 49 -9.41 -3.20 5.99
C ILE A 49 -9.36 -1.77 6.50
N LYS A 50 -8.34 -1.46 7.31
CA LYS A 50 -8.06 -0.10 7.75
C LYS A 50 -7.10 0.56 6.77
N ILE A 51 -7.60 1.57 6.07
CA ILE A 51 -6.90 2.28 5.00
C ILE A 51 -6.51 3.66 5.54
N PRO A 52 -5.25 4.11 5.36
CA PRO A 52 -4.79 5.36 5.93
C PRO A 52 -5.55 6.54 5.36
N VAL A 53 -5.73 7.57 6.19
CA VAL A 53 -6.34 8.84 5.82
C VAL A 53 -5.28 9.92 5.82
N ILE A 54 -5.31 10.77 4.81
CA ILE A 54 -4.51 11.99 4.74
C ILE A 54 -5.42 13.21 4.89
N ILE A 55 -4.83 14.35 5.23
CA ILE A 55 -5.52 15.64 5.23
C ILE A 55 -4.93 16.44 4.08
N GLU A 56 -5.77 16.78 3.11
CA GLU A 56 -5.39 17.58 1.96
C GLU A 56 -6.30 18.82 1.93
N ASN A 57 -5.69 20.01 1.95
CA ASN A 57 -6.42 21.29 2.00
C ASN A 57 -7.48 21.37 3.11
N GLY A 58 -7.17 20.80 4.29
CA GLY A 58 -8.08 20.79 5.43
C GLY A 58 -9.26 19.83 5.28
N ILE A 59 -9.20 18.86 4.37
CA ILE A 59 -10.26 17.86 4.14
C ILE A 59 -9.70 16.45 4.37
N PHE A 60 -10.44 15.59 5.06
CA PHE A 60 -10.08 14.18 5.17
C PHE A 60 -10.22 13.47 3.82
N GLN A 61 -9.15 12.81 3.36
CA GLN A 61 -9.12 12.06 2.11
C GLN A 61 -8.55 10.66 2.37
N ALA A 62 -9.01 9.67 1.61
CA ALA A 62 -8.35 8.36 1.61
C ALA A 62 -6.92 8.53 1.07
N GLY A 63 -5.92 8.13 1.87
CA GLY A 63 -4.51 8.21 1.45
C GLY A 63 -4.12 7.12 0.44
N ARG A 64 -4.95 6.09 0.29
CA ARG A 64 -4.73 4.96 -0.59
C ARG A 64 -6.05 4.49 -1.21
N ILE A 65 -5.99 4.04 -2.46
CA ILE A 65 -7.06 3.29 -3.11
C ILE A 65 -6.80 1.80 -2.92
N LEU A 66 -7.79 1.07 -2.42
CA LEU A 66 -7.74 -0.38 -2.27
C LEU A 66 -8.31 -1.08 -3.51
N GLU A 67 -7.49 -1.93 -4.12
CA GLU A 67 -7.90 -2.82 -5.20
C GLU A 67 -7.66 -4.28 -4.82
N THR A 68 -8.51 -5.19 -5.30
CA THR A 68 -8.31 -6.63 -5.13
C THR A 68 -8.14 -7.29 -6.48
N THR A 69 -7.06 -8.05 -6.63
CA THR A 69 -6.80 -8.86 -7.82
C THR A 69 -6.56 -10.32 -7.46
N ARG A 70 -6.71 -11.22 -8.44
CA ARG A 70 -6.45 -12.66 -8.27
C ARG A 70 -5.31 -13.08 -9.18
N LYS A 71 -4.36 -13.84 -8.65
CA LYS A 71 -3.26 -14.46 -9.40
C LYS A 71 -3.16 -15.94 -9.02
N GLY A 72 -3.74 -16.81 -9.86
CA GLY A 72 -3.91 -18.23 -9.54
C GLY A 72 -4.74 -18.45 -8.27
N ASN A 73 -4.15 -19.14 -7.30
CA ASN A 73 -4.77 -19.41 -5.99
C ASN A 73 -4.59 -18.29 -4.95
N ASN A 74 -3.89 -17.22 -5.32
CA ASN A 74 -3.62 -16.10 -4.43
C ASN A 74 -4.56 -14.94 -4.72
N LYS A 75 -5.00 -14.24 -3.67
CA LYS A 75 -5.59 -12.90 -3.76
C LYS A 75 -4.50 -11.88 -3.44
N ILE A 76 -4.53 -10.74 -4.10
CA ILE A 76 -3.59 -9.63 -3.88
C ILE A 76 -4.41 -8.40 -3.55
N LEU A 77 -4.18 -7.83 -2.37
CA LEU A 77 -4.67 -6.49 -2.04
C LEU A 77 -3.62 -5.48 -2.48
N LYS A 78 -4.00 -4.51 -3.30
CA LYS A 78 -3.13 -3.43 -3.72
C LYS A 78 -3.61 -2.12 -3.09
N PHE A 79 -2.69 -1.42 -2.45
CA PHE A 79 -2.93 -0.12 -1.82
C PHE A 79 -2.15 0.93 -2.61
N ASN A 80 -2.80 1.55 -3.59
CA ASN A 80 -2.20 2.53 -4.49
C ASN A 80 -2.28 3.92 -3.86
N SER A 81 -1.16 4.64 -3.81
CA SER A 81 -1.13 6.03 -3.35
C SER A 81 -1.94 6.93 -4.26
N VAL A 82 -2.65 7.88 -3.66
CA VAL A 82 -3.34 8.94 -4.41
C VAL A 82 -2.43 10.12 -4.75
N SER A 83 -1.24 10.20 -4.14
CA SER A 83 -0.40 11.41 -4.20
C SER A 83 1.03 11.20 -4.70
N ASP A 84 1.67 10.06 -4.41
CA ASP A 84 3.12 9.88 -4.63
C ASP A 84 3.48 8.75 -5.62
N GLY A 85 2.48 8.14 -6.25
CA GLY A 85 2.67 7.05 -7.22
C GLY A 85 3.16 5.71 -6.61
N SER A 86 3.37 5.64 -5.29
CA SER A 86 3.78 4.40 -4.62
C SER A 86 2.61 3.40 -4.52
N SER A 87 2.93 2.11 -4.46
CA SER A 87 1.93 1.06 -4.26
C SER A 87 2.45 -0.02 -3.33
N ASN A 88 1.55 -0.57 -2.51
CA ASN A 88 1.86 -1.64 -1.58
C ASN A 88 0.94 -2.83 -1.79
N TRP A 89 1.51 -4.02 -1.94
CA TRP A 89 0.77 -5.23 -2.30
C TRP A 89 0.89 -6.29 -1.20
N LEU A 90 -0.26 -6.79 -0.76
CA LEU A 90 -0.36 -7.87 0.20
C LEU A 90 -0.85 -9.14 -0.50
N TYR A 91 0.02 -10.15 -0.56
CA TYR A 91 -0.31 -11.43 -1.16
C TYR A 91 -0.91 -12.35 -0.10
N LEU A 92 -2.10 -12.86 -0.41
CA LEU A 92 -2.91 -13.67 0.48
C LEU A 92 -3.23 -15.02 -0.16
N GLN A 93 -3.25 -16.06 0.66
CA GLN A 93 -3.63 -17.41 0.24
C GLN A 93 -4.53 -18.05 1.29
N ASN A 94 -5.56 -18.78 0.85
CA ASN A 94 -6.34 -19.62 1.76
C ASN A 94 -5.70 -21.00 1.89
N LYS A 95 -5.39 -21.42 3.12
CA LYS A 95 -4.94 -22.79 3.44
C LYS A 95 -5.72 -23.28 4.65
N GLY A 96 -6.38 -24.43 4.54
CA GLY A 96 -7.18 -25.00 5.65
C GLY A 96 -8.25 -24.05 6.21
N GLY A 97 -8.87 -23.23 5.36
CA GLY A 97 -9.87 -22.25 5.78
C GLY A 97 -9.31 -21.01 6.48
N ARG A 98 -7.98 -20.84 6.55
CA ARG A 98 -7.32 -19.67 7.14
C ARG A 98 -6.70 -18.80 6.05
N ILE A 99 -6.79 -17.48 6.21
CA ILE A 99 -6.18 -16.53 5.27
C ILE A 99 -4.76 -16.25 5.74
N HIS A 100 -3.79 -16.69 4.93
CA HIS A 100 -2.37 -16.50 5.18
C HIS A 100 -1.84 -15.31 4.39
N ILE A 101 -1.09 -14.44 5.06
CA ILE A 101 -0.23 -13.45 4.41
C ILE A 101 1.06 -14.18 4.03
N ILE A 102 1.31 -14.30 2.73
CA ILE A 102 2.44 -15.08 2.19
C ILE A 102 3.58 -14.19 1.68
N ARG A 103 3.29 -12.96 1.27
CA ARG A 103 4.28 -12.00 0.78
C ARG A 103 3.76 -10.58 0.92
N LYS A 104 4.68 -9.67 1.22
CA LYS A 104 4.48 -8.21 1.24
C LYS A 104 5.38 -7.61 0.17
N LEU A 105 4.89 -6.60 -0.52
CA LEU A 105 5.65 -5.89 -1.54
C LEU A 105 5.31 -4.41 -1.48
N SER A 106 6.29 -3.55 -1.72
CA SER A 106 6.11 -2.12 -1.94
C SER A 106 6.94 -1.70 -3.13
N TYR A 107 6.46 -0.74 -3.89
CA TYR A 107 7.30 -0.04 -4.86
C TYR A 107 6.98 1.45 -4.90
N SER A 108 7.99 2.23 -5.22
CA SER A 108 7.91 3.69 -5.34
C SER A 108 8.98 4.23 -6.29
N HIS A 109 8.83 5.50 -6.68
CA HIS A 109 9.91 6.23 -7.33
C HIS A 109 11.10 6.40 -6.40
N ALA A 110 12.30 6.31 -6.95
CA ALA A 110 13.56 6.43 -6.23
C ALA A 110 14.67 6.98 -7.13
N VAL A 111 15.84 7.19 -6.54
CA VAL A 111 17.07 7.54 -7.25
C VAL A 111 18.12 6.47 -6.99
N TYR A 112 18.78 6.01 -8.05
CA TYR A 112 19.91 5.10 -7.98
C TYR A 112 21.21 5.89 -8.13
N ALA A 113 22.10 5.80 -7.14
CA ALA A 113 23.43 6.38 -7.20
C ALA A 113 24.39 5.35 -7.84
N LYS A 114 24.76 5.57 -9.10
CA LYS A 114 25.69 4.74 -9.86
C LYS A 114 27.09 5.31 -9.71
N GLU A 115 27.98 4.59 -9.04
CA GLU A 115 29.39 5.01 -8.94
C GLU A 115 30.07 4.85 -10.30
N ILE A 116 30.60 5.95 -10.85
CA ILE A 116 31.35 5.97 -12.12
C ILE A 116 32.85 5.85 -11.84
N LYS A 117 33.32 6.54 -10.79
CA LYS A 117 34.68 6.48 -10.25
C LYS A 117 34.61 6.56 -8.72
N LYS A 118 35.72 6.26 -8.05
CA LYS A 118 35.79 6.32 -6.58
C LYS A 118 35.25 7.65 -6.06
N ASN A 119 34.15 7.60 -5.30
CA ASN A 119 33.45 8.77 -4.74
C ASN A 119 32.81 9.72 -5.78
N ASP A 120 32.60 9.28 -7.01
CA ASP A 120 31.98 10.03 -8.10
C ASP A 120 30.75 9.27 -8.60
N PHE A 121 29.58 9.91 -8.52
CA PHE A 121 28.28 9.25 -8.68
C PHE A 121 27.41 9.96 -9.70
N ASP A 122 26.79 9.16 -10.57
CA ASP A 122 25.65 9.56 -11.38
C ASP A 122 24.34 9.20 -10.67
N TYR A 123 23.33 10.04 -10.79
CA TYR A 123 22.06 9.90 -10.09
C TYR A 123 20.94 9.66 -11.10
N LEU A 124 20.54 8.40 -11.20
CA LEU A 124 19.60 7.94 -12.22
C LEU A 124 18.20 7.73 -11.63
N PRO A 125 17.13 8.10 -12.36
CA PRO A 125 15.78 7.79 -11.93
C PRO A 125 15.56 6.27 -11.89
N ALA A 126 14.95 5.80 -10.82
CA ALA A 126 14.76 4.39 -10.55
C ALA A 126 13.38 4.10 -9.97
N THR A 127 12.99 2.84 -10.04
CA THR A 127 11.93 2.28 -9.19
C THR A 127 12.60 1.48 -8.09
N GLU A 128 12.28 1.78 -6.84
CA GLU A 128 12.65 0.94 -5.71
C GLU A 128 11.53 -0.05 -5.44
N VAL A 129 11.89 -1.32 -5.27
CA VAL A 129 10.98 -2.40 -4.92
C VAL A 129 11.49 -3.05 -3.64
N CYS A 130 10.64 -3.07 -2.62
CA CYS A 130 10.86 -3.79 -1.38
C CYS A 130 9.96 -5.00 -1.32
N THR A 131 10.50 -6.18 -0.98
CA THR A 131 9.71 -7.41 -0.95
C THR A 131 10.17 -8.33 0.16
N ARG A 132 9.20 -8.91 0.88
CA ARG A 132 9.47 -9.85 1.97
C ARG A 132 8.44 -10.97 2.00
N ASN A 133 8.92 -12.21 2.09
CA ASN A 133 8.04 -13.33 2.37
C ASN A 133 7.49 -13.20 3.79
N ALA A 134 6.23 -13.55 3.97
CA ALA A 134 5.55 -13.47 5.26
C ALA A 134 4.93 -14.81 5.59
N SER A 135 4.81 -15.09 6.88
CA SER A 135 4.13 -16.26 7.41
C SER A 135 3.20 -15.81 8.54
N GLY A 136 2.20 -15.02 8.18
CA GLY A 136 1.18 -14.51 9.11
C GLY A 136 -0.20 -15.08 8.78
N ILE A 137 -1.07 -15.18 9.78
CA ILE A 137 -2.49 -15.48 9.58
C ILE A 137 -3.27 -14.22 9.92
N THR A 138 -4.12 -13.76 8.99
CA THR A 138 -5.11 -12.72 9.30
C THR A 138 -6.44 -13.38 9.66
N LYS A 139 -7.13 -12.81 10.64
CA LYS A 139 -8.41 -13.32 11.14
C LYS A 139 -9.56 -12.50 10.57
N GLU A 140 -9.68 -11.26 11.01
CA GLU A 140 -10.87 -10.42 10.77
C GLU A 140 -10.52 -9.01 10.31
N GLU A 141 -9.27 -8.59 10.53
CA GLU A 141 -8.82 -7.22 10.25
C GLU A 141 -7.41 -7.22 9.65
N ILE A 142 -7.21 -6.31 8.70
CA ILE A 142 -5.91 -5.94 8.14
C ILE A 142 -5.77 -4.43 8.26
N SER A 143 -4.80 -3.97 9.04
CA SER A 143 -4.41 -2.56 9.08
C SER A 143 -3.28 -2.31 8.10
N PHE A 144 -3.38 -1.29 7.25
CA PHE A 144 -2.26 -0.86 6.41
C PHE A 144 -1.09 -0.33 7.25
N ASN A 145 -1.39 0.47 8.28
CA ASN A 145 -0.37 1.07 9.15
C ASN A 145 0.41 -0.04 9.87
N GLY A 146 1.74 0.00 9.75
CA GLY A 146 2.65 -1.01 10.28
C GLY A 146 2.75 -2.31 9.45
N LEU A 147 1.97 -2.47 8.38
CA LEU A 147 1.98 -3.71 7.59
C LEU A 147 3.21 -3.81 6.69
N PHE A 148 3.61 -2.69 6.09
CA PHE A 148 4.65 -2.58 5.06
C PHE A 148 5.95 -2.00 5.61
N MET A 149 6.47 -2.59 6.69
CA MET A 149 7.78 -2.25 7.24
C MET A 149 8.86 -3.13 6.61
N PHE A 150 9.80 -2.51 5.90
CA PHE A 150 10.92 -3.16 5.22
C PHE A 150 12.24 -2.66 5.78
N VAL A 151 13.26 -3.51 5.79
CA VAL A 151 14.64 -3.09 6.03
C VAL A 151 15.34 -2.87 4.68
N PRO A 152 16.44 -2.09 4.61
CA PRO A 152 17.12 -1.82 3.34
C PRO A 152 17.51 -3.08 2.55
N THR A 153 17.81 -4.18 3.25
CA THR A 153 18.13 -5.48 2.64
C THR A 153 16.92 -6.19 2.02
N ASP A 154 15.68 -5.76 2.28
CA ASP A 154 14.48 -6.26 1.59
C ASP A 154 14.27 -5.58 0.22
N CYS A 155 15.03 -4.52 -0.05
CA CYS A 155 14.81 -3.63 -1.19
C CYS A 155 15.89 -3.79 -2.28
N TYR A 156 15.52 -3.40 -3.49
CA TYR A 156 16.40 -3.26 -4.64
C TYR A 156 15.83 -2.23 -5.60
N LYS A 157 16.65 -1.75 -6.52
CA LYS A 157 16.27 -0.75 -7.51
C LYS A 157 16.36 -1.34 -8.91
N CYS A 158 15.50 -0.87 -9.80
CA CYS A 158 15.55 -1.12 -11.24
C CYS A 158 15.42 0.22 -12.00
N PRO A 159 15.91 0.31 -13.26
CA PRO A 159 15.75 1.51 -14.08
C PRO A 159 14.27 1.90 -14.19
N ILE A 160 13.97 3.20 -14.13
CA ILE A 160 12.59 3.71 -14.17
C ILE A 160 11.80 3.29 -15.43
N THR A 161 12.51 2.96 -16.51
CA THR A 161 11.96 2.51 -17.79
C THR A 161 11.57 1.02 -17.79
N THR A 162 11.97 0.25 -16.77
CA THR A 162 11.61 -1.16 -16.63
C THR A 162 10.16 -1.28 -16.16
N ASP A 163 9.33 -2.10 -16.83
CA ASP A 163 7.97 -2.37 -16.36
C ASP A 163 8.00 -2.92 -14.93
N ILE A 164 7.05 -2.47 -14.09
CA ILE A 164 7.03 -2.86 -12.68
C ILE A 164 6.90 -4.37 -12.49
N ASN A 165 6.14 -5.08 -13.35
CA ASN A 165 6.00 -6.53 -13.23
C ASN A 165 7.31 -7.24 -13.57
N ASP A 166 8.05 -6.73 -14.56
CA ASP A 166 9.36 -7.26 -14.93
C ASP A 166 10.38 -6.98 -13.83
N CYS A 167 10.38 -5.79 -13.25
CA CYS A 167 11.23 -5.46 -12.11
C CYS A 167 10.95 -6.40 -10.92
N ILE A 168 9.67 -6.65 -10.59
CA ILE A 168 9.26 -7.57 -9.52
C ILE A 168 9.66 -9.02 -9.81
N LYS A 169 9.56 -9.45 -11.08
CA LYS A 169 9.89 -10.81 -11.52
C LYS A 169 11.40 -11.06 -11.50
N ASN A 170 12.16 -10.07 -11.96
CA ASN A 170 13.61 -10.16 -12.10
C ASN A 170 14.32 -9.98 -10.75
N GLY A 171 13.74 -9.23 -9.81
CA GLY A 171 14.30 -9.12 -8.47
C GLY A 171 15.66 -8.41 -8.45
N LYS A 172 16.57 -8.89 -7.60
CA LYS A 172 17.90 -8.33 -7.36
C LYS A 172 18.95 -8.70 -8.42
N ILE A 173 18.56 -8.76 -9.69
CA ILE A 173 19.53 -8.94 -10.77
C ILE A 173 20.32 -7.66 -11.00
N LYS A 174 21.47 -7.78 -11.65
CA LYS A 174 22.18 -6.60 -12.17
C LYS A 174 21.42 -6.08 -13.37
N TYR A 175 20.78 -4.92 -13.21
CA TYR A 175 20.21 -4.17 -14.31
C TYR A 175 21.31 -3.43 -15.08
N ASN A 176 21.09 -3.22 -16.37
CA ASN A 176 21.88 -2.26 -17.12
C ASN A 176 21.34 -0.86 -16.78
N TRP A 177 22.17 -0.08 -16.12
CA TRP A 177 21.87 1.27 -15.62
C TRP A 177 22.47 2.32 -16.54
#